data_AF-A0A0V0HLX1-F1
#
_entry.id   AF-A0A0V0HLX1-F1
#
_cell.length_a   1.000
_cell.length_b   1.000
_cell.length_c   1.000
_cell.angle_alpha   90.00
_cell.angle_beta   90.00
_cell.angle_gamma   90.00
#
_symmetry.space_group_name_H-M   'P 1'
#
loop_
_entity.id
_entity.type
_entity.pdbx_description
1 polymer ?
#
loop_
_entity_poly.entity_id
_entity_poly.type
_entity_poly.pdbx_seq_one_letter_code
_entity_poly.pdbx_strand_id
1 'polypeptide(L)'
;MRIIIKKGVFHDGYLWFITPEPYFTVCMDLDNGVWKRSNFELPSEVTFARLVSDGDKKMFLISGNGSNGISRSMKLWELNGDSKIWVEVENVPELICRKFLSVCYHNYEHVYCFWHKGLICVCCYSWPEILYYKVSRRNWHWLPKCPSLPDKWSCGFRWFSFVPELYAFV
;
A
#
# COMPACT_ATOMS: atom_id res chain seq x y z
N MET A 1 -20.79 6.60 -14.41
CA MET A 1 -20.06 6.45 -13.13
C MET A 1 -18.58 6.28 -13.46
N ARG A 2 -17.72 7.25 -13.14
CA ARG A 2 -16.27 7.14 -13.35
C ARG A 2 -15.67 6.43 -12.13
N ILE A 3 -15.16 5.21 -12.31
CA ILE A 3 -14.40 4.52 -11.26
C ILE A 3 -12.98 5.06 -11.32
N ILE A 4 -12.57 5.81 -10.30
CA ILE A 4 -11.16 6.20 -10.13
C ILE A 4 -10.46 5.00 -9.52
N ILE A 5 -9.54 4.36 -10.23
CA ILE A 5 -8.82 3.19 -9.74
C ILE A 5 -7.46 3.64 -9.18
N LYS A 6 -7.10 3.22 -7.96
CA LYS A 6 -5.78 3.52 -7.37
C LYS A 6 -4.68 2.68 -8.01
N LYS A 7 -3.42 2.93 -7.64
CA LYS A 7 -2.27 2.17 -8.15
C LYS A 7 -2.52 0.65 -8.00
N GLY A 8 -2.46 -0.08 -9.11
CA GLY A 8 -2.67 -1.52 -9.13
C GLY A 8 -1.43 -2.31 -8.71
N VAL A 9 -1.63 -3.56 -8.30
CA VAL A 9 -0.58 -4.52 -7.96
C VAL A 9 -0.77 -5.80 -8.75
N PHE A 10 0.31 -6.36 -9.28
CA PHE A 10 0.28 -7.64 -9.98
C PHE A 10 0.38 -8.79 -8.99
N HIS A 11 -0.50 -9.78 -9.10
CA HIS A 11 -0.49 -10.98 -8.27
C HIS A 11 -1.31 -12.10 -8.93
N ASP A 12 -0.73 -13.31 -8.96
CA ASP A 12 -1.40 -14.53 -9.43
C ASP A 12 -1.95 -14.43 -10.86
N GLY A 13 -1.25 -13.72 -11.76
CA GLY A 13 -1.68 -13.50 -13.15
C GLY A 13 -2.72 -12.39 -13.35
N TYR A 14 -3.20 -11.77 -12.27
CA TYR A 14 -4.17 -10.68 -12.33
C TYR A 14 -3.55 -9.34 -11.92
N LEU A 15 -4.10 -8.27 -12.48
CA LEU A 15 -3.84 -6.92 -12.00
C LEU A 15 -4.94 -6.52 -11.01
N TRP A 16 -4.56 -6.32 -9.76
CA TRP A 16 -5.46 -6.06 -8.64
C TRP A 16 -5.50 -4.58 -8.29
N PHE A 17 -6.67 -4.11 -7.92
CA PHE A 17 -6.91 -2.74 -7.53
C PHE A 17 -7.87 -2.64 -6.37
N ILE A 18 -7.81 -1.51 -5.69
CA ILE A 18 -8.78 -1.13 -4.68
C ILE A 18 -9.48 0.15 -5.11
N THR A 19 -10.80 0.16 -4.98
CA THR A 19 -11.61 1.36 -5.26
C THR A 19 -11.51 2.37 -4.12
N PRO A 20 -11.60 3.68 -4.41
CA PRO A 20 -11.97 4.67 -3.41
C PRO A 20 -13.41 4.41 -2.97
N GLU A 21 -13.75 4.86 -1.76
CA GLU A 21 -15.02 4.64 -1.06
C GLU A 21 -16.25 4.50 -1.99
N PRO A 22 -17.02 3.40 -1.90
CA PRO A 22 -16.84 2.27 -0.98
C PRO A 22 -15.61 1.42 -1.35
N TYR A 23 -14.87 0.99 -0.34
CA TYR A 23 -13.69 0.17 -0.54
C TYR A 23 -14.11 -1.25 -0.94
N PHE A 24 -13.62 -1.72 -2.08
CA PHE A 24 -13.66 -3.12 -2.50
C PHE A 24 -12.48 -3.42 -3.43
N THR A 25 -12.13 -4.69 -3.51
CA THR A 25 -11.03 -5.15 -4.35
C THR A 25 -11.58 -5.63 -5.70
N VAL A 26 -10.97 -5.18 -6.80
CA VAL A 26 -11.27 -5.62 -8.17
C VAL A 26 -10.01 -6.15 -8.82
N CYS A 27 -10.15 -7.07 -9.76
CA CYS A 27 -9.03 -7.55 -10.55
C CYS A 27 -9.36 -7.54 -12.05
N MET A 28 -8.31 -7.41 -12.85
CA MET A 28 -8.35 -7.57 -14.29
C MET A 28 -7.53 -8.79 -14.65
N ASP A 29 -8.17 -9.73 -15.35
CA ASP A 29 -7.53 -10.84 -16.02
C ASP A 29 -6.72 -10.29 -17.20
N LEU A 30 -5.39 -10.41 -17.16
CA LEU A 30 -4.52 -9.84 -18.19
C LEU A 30 -4.60 -10.62 -19.51
N ASP A 31 -4.93 -11.91 -19.46
CA ASP A 31 -4.99 -12.76 -20.64
C ASP A 31 -6.29 -12.54 -21.41
N ASN A 32 -7.40 -12.42 -20.69
CA ASN A 32 -8.74 -12.29 -21.28
C ASN A 32 -9.26 -10.85 -21.33
N GLY A 33 -8.60 -9.90 -20.65
CA GLY A 33 -9.04 -8.50 -20.53
C GLY A 33 -10.33 -8.33 -19.71
N VAL A 34 -10.72 -9.33 -18.92
CA VAL A 34 -11.98 -9.36 -18.18
C VAL A 34 -11.80 -8.78 -16.79
N TRP A 35 -12.67 -7.85 -16.42
CA TRP A 35 -12.74 -7.31 -15.06
C TRP A 35 -13.64 -8.16 -14.17
N LYS A 36 -13.18 -8.44 -12.96
CA LYS A 36 -13.93 -9.18 -11.95
C LYS A 36 -13.90 -8.39 -10.64
N ARG A 37 -15.05 -8.31 -9.98
CA ARG A 37 -15.11 -7.87 -8.58
C ARG A 37 -14.73 -9.08 -7.71
N SER A 38 -13.78 -8.89 -6.80
CA SER A 38 -13.47 -9.94 -5.85
C SER A 38 -14.52 -9.97 -4.73
N ASN A 39 -14.74 -11.15 -4.19
CA ASN A 39 -15.60 -11.35 -3.02
C ASN A 39 -14.82 -11.24 -1.72
N PHE A 40 -13.63 -10.64 -1.74
CA PHE A 40 -12.80 -10.51 -0.55
C PHE A 40 -13.41 -9.45 0.35
N GLU A 41 -13.95 -9.88 1.49
CA GLU A 41 -14.48 -8.97 2.49
C GLU A 41 -13.33 -8.11 3.04
N LEU A 42 -13.48 -6.80 2.88
CA LEU A 42 -12.56 -5.84 3.47
C LEU A 42 -12.90 -5.65 4.96
N PRO A 43 -11.92 -5.19 5.76
CA PRO A 43 -12.17 -4.83 7.14
C PRO A 43 -13.32 -3.81 7.27
N SER A 44 -14.03 -3.83 8.40
CA SER A 44 -15.00 -2.78 8.72
C SER A 44 -14.27 -1.46 9.02
N GLU A 45 -14.98 -0.33 8.83
CA GLU A 45 -14.51 1.00 9.20
C GLU A 45 -13.19 1.42 8.50
N VAL A 46 -13.02 1.03 7.24
CA VAL A 46 -11.85 1.41 6.44
C VAL A 46 -11.96 2.88 6.04
N THR A 47 -10.93 3.66 6.37
CA THR A 47 -10.81 5.09 6.02
C THR A 47 -9.88 5.34 4.85
N PHE A 48 -8.92 4.44 4.63
CA PHE A 48 -8.10 4.35 3.42
C PHE A 48 -7.55 2.93 3.29
N ALA A 49 -7.15 2.57 2.07
CA ALA A 49 -6.67 1.23 1.77
C ALA A 49 -5.65 1.23 0.63
N ARG A 50 -4.56 0.48 0.77
CA ARG A 50 -3.47 0.38 -0.23
C ARG A 50 -3.02 -1.07 -0.37
N LEU A 51 -3.11 -1.57 -1.60
CA LEU A 51 -2.61 -2.89 -1.95
C LEU A 51 -1.09 -2.85 -2.15
N VAL A 52 -0.43 -3.94 -1.77
CA VAL A 52 0.98 -4.21 -2.02
C VAL A 52 1.11 -5.67 -2.42
N SER A 53 1.93 -5.97 -3.41
CA SER A 53 2.25 -7.35 -3.80
C SER A 53 3.76 -7.52 -3.82
N ASP A 54 4.24 -8.71 -3.47
CA ASP A 54 5.64 -9.09 -3.68
C ASP A 54 5.97 -9.39 -5.15
N GLY A 55 4.95 -9.37 -6.01
CA GLY A 55 5.03 -9.66 -7.44
C GLY A 55 4.89 -11.15 -7.78
N ASP A 56 4.74 -12.02 -6.76
CA ASP A 56 4.63 -13.46 -6.90
C ASP A 56 3.45 -13.95 -6.03
N LYS A 57 3.75 -14.51 -4.85
CA LYS A 57 2.80 -15.30 -4.05
C LYS A 57 2.05 -14.52 -2.99
N LYS A 58 2.47 -13.32 -2.63
CA LYS A 58 1.89 -12.62 -1.49
C LYS A 58 1.30 -11.28 -1.86
N MET A 59 0.05 -11.10 -1.45
CA MET A 59 -0.63 -9.81 -1.49
C MET A 59 -0.94 -9.35 -0.08
N PHE A 60 -0.64 -8.07 0.15
CA PHE A 60 -0.88 -7.38 1.39
C PHE A 60 -1.80 -6.19 1.17
N LEU A 61 -2.48 -5.82 2.24
CA LEU A 61 -3.30 -4.63 2.32
C LEU A 61 -2.86 -3.81 3.53
N ILE A 62 -2.60 -2.53 3.32
CA ILE A 62 -2.49 -1.54 4.40
C ILE A 62 -3.80 -0.78 4.47
N SER A 63 -4.45 -0.79 5.62
CA SER A 63 -5.67 0.00 5.85
C SER A 63 -5.52 0.96 7.01
N GLY A 64 -6.18 2.11 6.90
CA GLY A 64 -6.54 2.92 8.05
C GLY A 64 -7.90 2.52 8.57
N ASN A 65 -8.06 2.41 9.88
CA ASN A 65 -9.34 2.05 10.51
C ASN A 65 -9.82 3.18 11.43
N GLY A 66 -11.09 3.54 11.29
CA GLY A 66 -11.74 4.55 12.10
C GLY A 66 -13.05 5.04 11.49
N SER A 67 -13.62 6.08 12.09
CA SER A 67 -14.97 6.56 11.77
C SER A 67 -14.95 7.98 11.19
N ASN A 68 -16.00 8.31 10.43
CA ASN A 68 -16.21 9.65 9.85
C ASN A 68 -15.01 10.14 9.02
N GLY A 69 -14.37 9.23 8.28
CA GLY A 69 -13.18 9.55 7.48
C GLY A 69 -11.93 9.88 8.29
N ILE A 70 -11.90 9.57 9.59
CA ILE A 70 -10.74 9.79 10.46
C ILE A 70 -10.17 8.45 10.91
N SER A 71 -8.98 8.11 10.42
CA SER A 71 -8.24 6.93 10.84
C SER A 71 -7.70 7.13 12.26
N ARG A 72 -7.88 6.12 13.11
CA ARG A 72 -7.34 6.08 14.48
C ARG A 72 -6.26 5.03 14.65
N SER A 73 -6.32 3.98 13.84
CA SER A 73 -5.30 2.93 13.77
C SER A 73 -4.95 2.62 12.32
N MET A 74 -3.85 1.92 12.13
CA MET A 74 -3.45 1.36 10.84
C MET A 74 -3.19 -0.13 11.03
N LYS A 75 -3.59 -0.92 10.05
CA LYS A 75 -3.51 -2.38 10.08
C LYS A 75 -2.87 -2.91 8.80
N LEU A 76 -2.11 -3.99 8.97
CA LEU A 76 -1.57 -4.79 7.88
C LEU A 76 -2.34 -6.10 7.78
N TRP A 77 -2.77 -6.42 6.57
CA TRP A 77 -3.46 -7.67 6.24
C TRP A 77 -2.69 -8.41 5.15
N GLU A 78 -2.78 -9.74 5.16
CA GLU A 78 -2.26 -10.62 4.12
C GLU A 78 -3.44 -11.39 3.53
N LEU A 79 -3.50 -11.50 2.20
CA LEU A 79 -4.51 -12.30 1.53
C LEU A 79 -4.14 -13.78 1.73
N ASN A 80 -5.03 -14.53 2.37
CA ASN A 80 -4.84 -15.97 2.50
C ASN A 80 -5.01 -16.63 1.11
N GLY A 81 -3.99 -17.37 0.67
CA GLY A 81 -3.99 -18.01 -0.65
C GLY A 81 -5.10 -19.04 -0.85
N ASP A 82 -5.45 -19.78 0.22
CA ASP A 82 -6.39 -20.90 0.17
C ASP A 82 -7.83 -20.42 0.33
N SER A 83 -8.10 -19.63 1.38
CA SER A 83 -9.45 -19.16 1.69
C SER A 83 -9.83 -17.87 0.98
N LYS A 84 -8.87 -17.19 0.34
CA LYS A 84 -9.07 -15.92 -0.38
C LYS A 84 -9.77 -14.85 0.48
N ILE A 85 -9.40 -14.79 1.76
CA ILE A 85 -9.86 -13.76 2.71
C ILE A 85 -8.67 -12.93 3.21
N TRP A 86 -8.95 -11.69 3.61
CA TRP A 86 -7.95 -10.85 4.28
C TRP A 86 -7.79 -11.29 5.74
N VAL A 87 -6.56 -11.63 6.11
CA VAL A 87 -6.20 -12.01 7.48
C VAL A 87 -5.35 -10.90 8.09
N GLU A 88 -5.74 -10.42 9.27
CA GLU A 88 -4.95 -9.44 10.01
C GLU A 88 -3.61 -10.04 10.40
N VAL A 89 -2.52 -9.39 10.00
CA VAL A 89 -1.15 -9.81 10.30
C VAL A 89 -0.61 -9.06 11.50
N GLU A 90 -0.81 -7.74 11.52
CA GLU A 90 -0.19 -6.86 12.52
C GLU A 90 -0.94 -5.53 12.62
N ASN A 91 -1.02 -5.00 13.85
CA ASN A 91 -1.43 -3.62 14.08
C ASN A 91 -0.20 -2.72 14.07
N VAL A 92 -0.26 -1.59 13.37
CA VAL A 92 0.85 -0.61 13.44
C VAL A 92 0.94 -0.10 14.88
N PRO A 93 2.12 -0.19 15.54
CA PRO A 93 2.29 0.24 16.92
C PRO A 93 1.81 1.67 17.14
N GLU A 94 1.11 1.92 18.24
CA GLU A 94 0.34 3.14 18.46
C GLU A 94 1.14 4.43 18.24
N LEU A 95 2.37 4.52 18.77
CA LEU A 95 3.23 5.69 18.61
C LEU A 95 3.64 5.93 17.15
N ILE A 96 3.93 4.85 16.41
CA ILE A 96 4.26 4.90 14.98
C ILE A 96 3.03 5.34 14.19
N CYS A 97 1.88 4.74 14.49
CA CYS A 97 0.61 5.03 13.84
C CYS A 97 0.20 6.49 14.05
N ARG A 98 0.24 7.00 15.28
CA ARG A 98 -0.08 8.40 15.61
C ARG A 98 0.84 9.37 14.85
N LYS A 99 2.14 9.07 14.78
CA LYS A 99 3.11 9.88 14.02
C LYS A 99 2.81 9.91 12.53
N PHE A 100 2.48 8.76 11.93
CA PHE A 100 2.16 8.70 10.50
C PHE A 100 0.82 9.40 10.17
N LEU A 101 -0.22 9.11 10.95
CA LEU A 101 -1.57 9.62 10.73
C LEU A 101 -1.69 11.13 10.97
N SER A 102 -0.91 11.71 11.89
CA SER A 102 -0.91 13.16 12.10
C SER A 102 -0.44 13.93 10.87
N VAL A 103 0.45 13.34 10.06
CA VAL A 103 0.97 13.98 8.84
C VAL A 103 0.04 13.78 7.64
N CYS A 104 -0.68 12.65 7.59
CA CYS A 104 -1.61 12.33 6.50
C CYS A 104 -3.05 12.77 6.80
N TYR A 105 -3.27 13.48 7.92
CA TYR A 105 -4.58 13.89 8.40
C TYR A 105 -5.32 14.69 7.31
N HIS A 106 -6.58 14.35 7.06
CA HIS A 106 -7.45 14.84 5.96
C HIS A 106 -7.04 14.49 4.52
N ASN A 107 -5.91 13.83 4.27
CA ASN A 107 -5.52 13.48 2.91
C ASN A 107 -4.79 12.14 2.83
N TYR A 108 -5.51 11.06 3.12
CA TYR A 108 -4.98 9.70 2.93
C TYR A 108 -4.70 9.37 1.46
N GLU A 109 -5.14 10.20 0.52
CA GLU A 109 -4.82 10.01 -0.89
C GLU A 109 -3.34 10.18 -1.21
N HIS A 110 -2.62 10.88 -0.33
CA HIS A 110 -1.19 10.99 -0.41
C HIS A 110 -0.44 9.78 0.12
N VAL A 111 -1.13 8.89 0.83
CA VAL A 111 -0.53 7.62 1.28
C VAL A 111 -0.33 6.73 0.07
N TYR A 112 0.86 6.19 -0.09
CA TYR A 112 1.15 5.16 -1.08
C TYR A 112 2.04 4.09 -0.47
N CYS A 113 1.92 2.87 -1.00
CA CYS A 113 2.68 1.73 -0.52
C CYS A 113 3.38 1.03 -1.68
N PHE A 114 4.49 0.36 -1.39
CA PHE A 114 5.20 -0.47 -2.36
C PHE A 114 6.00 -1.57 -1.67
N TRP A 115 6.31 -2.61 -2.43
CA TRP A 115 7.18 -3.70 -2.01
C TRP A 115 8.64 -3.41 -2.38
N HIS A 116 9.55 -3.76 -1.49
CA HIS A 116 10.98 -3.76 -1.76
C HIS A 116 11.71 -4.84 -0.96
N LYS A 117 12.18 -5.90 -1.62
CA LYS A 117 13.09 -6.91 -1.04
C LYS A 117 12.67 -7.42 0.35
N GLY A 118 11.40 -7.79 0.53
CA GLY A 118 10.87 -8.28 1.82
C GLY A 118 10.38 -7.19 2.77
N LEU A 119 10.35 -5.93 2.31
CA LEU A 119 9.82 -4.78 3.04
C LEU A 119 8.53 -4.30 2.38
N ILE A 120 7.54 -3.99 3.22
CA ILE A 120 6.36 -3.22 2.82
C ILE A 120 6.62 -1.78 3.24
N CYS A 121 6.83 -0.89 2.28
CA CYS A 121 7.06 0.52 2.54
C CYS A 121 5.75 1.30 2.46
N VAL A 122 5.50 2.15 3.46
CA VAL A 122 4.35 3.05 3.57
C VAL A 122 4.88 4.48 3.60
N CYS A 123 4.46 5.28 2.63
CA CYS A 123 4.97 6.62 2.37
C CYS A 123 3.82 7.61 2.27
N CYS A 124 4.14 8.90 2.39
CA CYS A 124 3.22 10.00 2.13
C CYS A 124 3.90 11.03 1.24
N TYR A 125 3.22 11.52 0.19
CA TYR A 125 3.82 12.50 -0.73
C TYR A 125 4.28 13.79 -0.05
N SER A 126 3.59 14.19 1.03
CA SER A 126 3.91 15.39 1.80
C SER A 126 4.91 15.16 2.93
N TRP A 127 5.49 13.96 3.07
CA TRP A 127 6.34 13.64 4.22
C TRP A 127 7.53 12.74 3.88
N PRO A 128 8.78 13.15 4.17
CA PRO A 128 9.99 12.45 3.73
C PRO A 128 10.27 11.13 4.44
N GLU A 129 9.76 10.93 5.64
CA GLU A 129 10.04 9.70 6.38
C GLU A 129 9.26 8.53 5.82
N ILE A 130 9.94 7.40 5.63
CA ILE A 130 9.35 6.17 5.12
C ILE A 130 9.16 5.22 6.30
N LEU A 131 7.92 4.82 6.53
CA LEU A 131 7.60 3.72 7.43
C LEU A 131 7.77 2.42 6.66
N TYR A 132 8.38 1.39 7.23
CA TYR A 132 8.39 0.08 6.62
C TYR A 132 8.09 -1.04 7.62
N TYR A 133 7.47 -2.10 7.11
CA TYR A 133 7.29 -3.36 7.80
C TYR A 133 8.23 -4.40 7.20
N LYS A 134 9.03 -5.05 8.07
CA LYS A 134 9.92 -6.14 7.66
C LYS A 134 9.21 -7.47 7.84
N VAL A 135 8.80 -8.08 6.73
CA VAL A 135 7.97 -9.31 6.75
C VAL A 135 8.63 -10.46 7.51
N SER A 136 9.95 -10.64 7.35
CA SER A 136 10.69 -11.75 7.98
C SER A 136 10.76 -11.65 9.52
N ARG A 137 10.69 -10.43 10.07
CA ARG A 137 10.81 -10.15 11.51
C ARG A 137 9.50 -9.70 12.14
N ARG A 138 8.47 -9.51 11.33
CA ARG A 138 7.14 -9.03 11.73
C ARG A 138 7.19 -7.78 12.60
N ASN A 139 7.90 -6.76 12.14
CA ASN A 139 8.02 -5.52 12.90
C ASN A 139 8.10 -4.27 12.01
N TRP A 140 7.69 -3.17 12.62
CA TRP A 140 7.63 -1.84 12.02
C TRP A 140 8.84 -1.01 12.41
N HIS A 141 9.38 -0.27 11.44
CA HIS A 141 10.53 0.60 11.63
C HIS A 141 10.42 1.82 10.74
N TRP A 142 10.97 2.94 11.20
CA TRP A 142 11.24 4.08 10.33
C TRP A 142 12.52 3.83 9.57
N LEU A 143 12.51 4.09 8.27
CA LEU A 143 13.73 4.12 7.49
C LEU A 143 14.62 5.23 8.05
N PRO A 144 15.88 4.94 8.40
CA PRO A 144 16.79 5.97 8.89
C PRO A 144 16.95 7.05 7.83
N LYS A 145 17.01 8.31 8.27
CA LYS A 145 17.36 9.42 7.39
C LYS A 145 18.71 9.15 6.75
N CYS A 146 18.81 9.41 5.45
CA CYS A 146 20.09 9.36 4.77
C CYS A 146 20.92 10.58 5.22
N PRO A 147 22.11 10.39 5.84
CA PRO A 147 22.92 11.50 6.35
C PRO A 147 23.38 12.47 5.26
N SER A 148 23.40 12.03 4.00
CA SER A 148 23.84 12.84 2.86
C SER A 148 22.72 13.64 2.20
N LEU A 149 21.46 13.52 2.64
CA LEU A 149 20.33 14.27 2.09
C LEU A 149 19.94 15.42 3.04
N PRO A 150 19.69 16.65 2.52
CA PRO A 150 19.25 17.76 3.36
C PRO A 150 17.91 17.48 4.06
N ASP A 151 17.59 18.17 5.15
CA ASP A 151 16.37 17.88 5.95
C ASP A 151 15.04 18.20 5.25
N LYS A 152 15.05 19.07 4.22
CA LYS A 152 13.84 19.52 3.52
C LYS A 152 13.60 18.70 2.25
N TRP A 153 13.12 17.47 2.41
CA TRP A 153 12.68 16.65 1.28
C TRP A 153 11.16 16.46 1.35
N SER A 154 10.49 16.64 0.23
CA SER A 154 9.17 16.05 0.00
C SER A 154 9.38 14.79 -0.82
N CYS A 155 8.57 13.76 -0.57
CA CYS A 155 8.55 12.51 -1.37
C CYS A 155 8.11 12.72 -2.83
N GLY A 156 7.98 13.98 -3.27
CA GLY A 156 7.68 14.37 -4.65
C GLY A 156 8.87 14.18 -5.62
N PHE A 157 10.08 13.89 -5.14
CA PHE A 157 11.19 13.54 -6.02
C PHE A 157 11.15 12.05 -6.40
N ARG A 158 10.88 11.86 -7.69
CA ARG A 158 10.80 10.59 -8.41
C ARG A 158 12.08 9.81 -8.23
N TRP A 159 12.01 8.71 -7.48
CA TRP A 159 13.01 7.66 -7.54
C TRP A 159 12.97 7.08 -8.95
N PHE A 160 13.86 7.57 -9.83
CA PHE A 160 14.18 6.85 -11.04
C PHE A 160 14.90 5.58 -10.59
N SER A 161 14.38 4.42 -10.97
CA SER A 161 15.18 3.21 -10.95
C SER A 161 16.37 3.47 -11.87
N PHE A 162 17.59 3.51 -11.34
CA PHE A 162 18.80 3.56 -12.15
C PHE A 162 19.00 2.17 -12.78
N VAL A 163 18.16 1.84 -13.75
CA VAL A 163 18.37 0.76 -14.70
C VAL A 163 18.20 1.40 -16.08
N PRO A 164 19.27 1.93 -16.69
CA PRO A 164 19.22 2.59 -17.99
C PRO A 164 19.10 1.60 -19.18
N GLU A 165 18.78 0.32 -18.94
CA GLU A 165 18.80 -0.73 -19.97
C GLU A 165 17.40 -1.23 -20.37
N LEU A 166 16.39 -0.36 -20.32
CA LEU A 166 15.19 -0.58 -21.13
C LEU A 166 15.54 -0.19 -22.56
N TYR A 167 16.10 -1.15 -23.29
CA TYR A 167 16.33 -1.09 -24.72
C TYR A 167 15.03 -0.68 -25.45
N ALA A 168 14.94 0.60 -25.81
CA ALA A 168 14.07 1.05 -26.87
C ALA A 168 14.73 0.65 -28.20
N PHE A 169 14.58 -0.62 -28.58
CA PHE A 169 14.73 -1.01 -29.98
C PHE A 169 13.40 -0.77 -30.67
N VAL A 170 13.29 0.35 -31.37
CA VAL A 170 12.51 0.49 -32.60
C VAL A 170 13.35 1.31 -33.58
#